data_AF-A0A069RLJ6-F1
#
_entry.id   AF-A0A069RLJ6-F1
#
_cell.length_a   1.000
_cell.length_b   1.000
_cell.length_c   1.000
_cell.angle_alpha   90.00
_cell.angle_beta   90.00
_cell.angle_gamma   90.00
#
_symmetry.space_group_name_H-M   'P 1'
#
loop_
_entity.id
_entity.type
_entity.pdbx_description
1 polymer ?
#
loop_
_entity_poly.entity_id
_entity_poly.type
_entity_poly.pdbx_seq_one_letter_code
_entity_poly.pdbx_strand_id
1 'polypeptide(L)' 'MKTECPYCKSEMVKGFIHGGRYVFKWHEENAGLLEKVTVFGGETLHVNPQVSCYRCKNCDKIIINLKEL' A
#
# COMPACT_ATOMS: atom_id res chain seq x y z
N MET A 1 -16.13 12.77 -0.55
CA MET A 1 -15.09 13.67 -1.09
C MET A 1 -14.42 12.98 -2.26
N LYS A 2 -14.23 13.68 -3.38
CA LYS A 2 -13.38 13.19 -4.47
C LYS A 2 -11.93 13.41 -4.04
N THR A 3 -11.17 12.34 -3.84
CA THR A 3 -9.75 12.45 -3.53
C THR A 3 -9.02 12.68 -4.85
N GLU A 4 -8.32 13.81 -4.96
CA GLU A 4 -7.55 14.17 -6.15
C GLU A 4 -6.15 13.53 -6.10
N CYS A 5 -5.67 13.01 -7.22
CA CYS A 5 -4.32 12.45 -7.31
C CYS A 5 -3.28 13.56 -7.15
N PRO A 6 -2.37 13.49 -6.15
CA PRO A 6 -1.39 14.55 -5.92
C PRO A 6 -0.36 14.68 -7.05
N TYR A 7 -0.21 13.64 -7.89
CA TYR A 7 0.78 13.57 -8.96
C TYR A 7 0.28 14.06 -10.32
N CYS A 8 -0.97 13.80 -10.66
CA CYS A 8 -1.51 14.11 -12.00
C CYS A 8 -2.85 14.86 -11.97
N LYS A 9 -3.35 15.20 -10.77
CA LYS A 9 -4.58 15.98 -10.56
C LYS A 9 -5.87 15.33 -11.06
N SER A 10 -5.81 14.09 -11.53
CA SER A 10 -6.99 13.31 -11.89
C SER A 10 -7.74 12.79 -10.65
N GLU A 11 -9.04 12.54 -10.79
CA GLU A 11 -9.87 11.92 -9.75
C GLU A 11 -9.37 10.51 -9.41
N MET A 12 -9.35 10.18 -8.11
CA MET A 12 -8.99 8.86 -7.61
C MET A 12 -10.22 8.05 -7.23
N VAL A 13 -10.09 6.72 -7.40
CA VAL A 13 -11.13 5.76 -7.03
C VAL A 13 -10.75 5.09 -5.72
N LYS A 14 -11.64 5.12 -4.73
CA LYS A 14 -11.48 4.37 -3.48
C LYS A 14 -11.64 2.88 -3.74
N GLY A 15 -10.81 2.05 -3.13
CA GLY A 15 -10.87 0.60 -3.21
C GLY A 15 -10.11 -0.04 -2.05
N PHE A 16 -9.78 -1.32 -2.20
CA PHE A 16 -9.02 -2.07 -1.23
C PHE A 16 -8.03 -3.03 -1.92
N ILE A 17 -6.91 -3.30 -1.25
CA ILE A 17 -5.96 -4.35 -1.62
C ILE A 17 -6.20 -5.53 -0.67
N HIS A 18 -6.39 -6.72 -1.24
CA HIS A 18 -6.39 -7.94 -0.45
C HIS A 18 -4.96 -8.49 -0.31
N GLY A 19 -4.45 -8.52 0.91
CA GLY A 19 -3.32 -9.35 1.29
C GLY A 19 -3.70 -10.83 1.28
N GLY A 20 -2.75 -11.69 0.91
CA GLY A 20 -2.91 -13.14 0.98
C GLY A 20 -2.84 -13.65 2.42
N ARG A 21 -2.05 -14.71 2.64
CA ARG A 21 -1.87 -15.31 3.99
C ARG A 21 -1.03 -14.47 4.96
N TYR A 22 -0.32 -13.45 4.47
CA TYR A 22 0.66 -12.71 5.24
C TYR A 22 0.16 -11.32 5.61
N VAL A 23 0.62 -10.83 6.75
CA VAL A 23 0.40 -9.46 7.22
C VAL A 23 0.92 -8.44 6.22
N PHE A 24 0.26 -7.27 6.13
CA PHE A 24 0.69 -6.20 5.25
C PHE A 24 1.94 -5.55 5.82
N LYS A 25 3.08 -5.77 5.16
CA LYS A 25 4.39 -5.30 5.60
C LYS A 25 5.02 -4.34 4.62
N TRP A 26 5.80 -3.41 5.15
CA TRP A 26 6.66 -2.53 4.39
C TRP A 26 8.12 -2.88 4.65
N HIS A 27 8.92 -2.88 3.58
CA HIS A 27 10.36 -3.11 3.61
C HIS A 27 11.05 -1.95 2.90
N GLU A 28 12.14 -1.47 3.48
CA GLU A 28 12.99 -0.49 2.82
C GLU A 28 13.69 -1.11 1.59
N GLU A 29 13.91 -0.29 0.56
CA GLU A 29 14.63 -0.72 -0.64
C GLU A 29 16.04 -1.24 -0.33
N ASN A 30 16.67 -0.72 0.71
CA ASN A 30 18.02 -1.10 1.14
C ASN A 30 18.03 -2.22 2.18
N ALA A 31 16.89 -2.88 2.42
CA ALA A 31 16.83 -4.03 3.32
C ALA A 31 17.82 -5.14 2.92
N GLY A 32 18.29 -5.88 3.92
CA GLY A 32 19.21 -7.00 3.71
C GLY A 32 18.63 -8.07 2.78
N LEU A 33 19.50 -8.86 2.15
CA LEU A 33 19.09 -9.87 1.16
C LEU A 33 18.03 -10.85 1.73
N LEU A 34 18.17 -11.25 3.00
CA LEU A 34 17.22 -12.14 3.68
C LEU A 34 15.82 -11.54 3.81
N GLU A 35 15.72 -10.23 4.07
CA GLU A 35 14.42 -9.54 4.18
C GLU A 35 13.79 -9.31 2.80
N LYS A 36 14.60 -9.16 1.75
CA LYS A 36 14.12 -9.00 0.36
C LYS A 36 13.52 -10.28 -0.22
N VAL A 37 14.03 -11.44 0.17
CA VAL A 37 13.65 -12.75 -0.39
C VAL A 37 12.68 -13.53 0.50
N THR A 38 12.36 -13.02 1.69
CA THR A 38 11.42 -13.65 2.62
C THR A 38 10.35 -12.67 3.07
N VAL A 39 9.31 -13.17 3.74
CA VAL A 39 8.29 -12.34 4.41
C VAL A 39 8.69 -11.97 5.85
N PHE A 40 9.90 -12.36 6.27
CA PHE A 40 10.44 -12.09 7.60
C PHE A 40 11.16 -10.73 7.63
N GLY A 41 11.15 -10.08 8.79
CA GLY A 41 11.56 -8.67 8.91
C GLY A 41 10.48 -7.69 8.44
N GLY A 42 10.88 -6.46 8.14
CA GLY A 42 10.00 -5.37 7.72
C GLY A 42 9.11 -4.80 8.83
N GLU A 43 8.56 -3.63 8.58
CA GLU A 43 7.56 -2.99 9.43
C GLU A 43 6.18 -3.60 9.15
N THR A 44 5.48 -4.03 10.21
CA THR A 44 4.09 -4.49 10.07
C THR A 44 3.15 -3.29 10.07
N LEU A 45 2.56 -2.99 8.92
CA LEU A 45 1.64 -1.87 8.74
C LEU A 45 0.20 -2.22 9.12
N HIS A 46 -0.25 -3.44 8.82
CA HIS A 46 -1.58 -3.91 9.20
C HIS A 46 -1.64 -5.44 9.29
N VAL A 47 -2.37 -5.95 10.28
CA VAL A 47 -2.61 -7.39 10.48
C VAL A 47 -3.74 -7.95 9.62
N ASN A 48 -4.66 -7.10 9.14
CA ASN A 48 -5.79 -7.54 8.35
C ASN A 48 -5.36 -7.75 6.88
N PRO A 49 -5.81 -8.82 6.22
CA PRO A 49 -5.61 -9.02 4.78
C PRO A 49 -6.37 -8.03 3.89
N GLN A 50 -6.92 -6.93 4.39
CA GLN A 50 -7.59 -5.94 3.55
C GLN A 50 -7.16 -4.52 3.94
N VAL A 51 -6.58 -3.80 2.97
CA VAL A 51 -6.07 -2.43 3.15
C VAL A 51 -6.86 -1.48 2.27
N SER A 52 -7.53 -0.50 2.88
CA SER A 52 -8.22 0.56 2.13
C SER A 52 -7.20 1.48 1.44
N CYS A 53 -7.48 1.83 0.19
CA CYS A 53 -6.58 2.67 -0.61
C CYS A 53 -7.33 3.50 -1.66
N TYR A 54 -6.62 4.44 -2.27
CA TYR A 54 -7.09 5.19 -3.44
C TYR A 54 -6.20 4.89 -4.64
N ARG A 55 -6.80 4.49 -5.78
CA ARG A 55 -6.08 4.26 -7.05
C ARG A 55 -6.41 5.37 -8.05
N CYS A 56 -5.38 6.00 -8.59
CA CYS A 56 -5.50 6.86 -9.76
C CYS A 56 -5.38 6.00 -11.03
N LYS A 57 -6.43 5.94 -11.85
CA LYS A 57 -6.42 5.17 -13.10
C LYS A 57 -5.66 5.86 -14.25
N ASN A 58 -5.28 7.13 -14.10
CA ASN A 58 -4.58 7.90 -15.13
C ASN A 58 -3.05 7.74 -15.05
N CYS A 59 -2.49 7.71 -13.84
CA CYS A 59 -1.03 7.58 -13.65
C CYS A 59 -0.62 6.31 -12.87
N ASP A 60 -1.58 5.39 -12.69
CA ASP A 60 -1.46 4.08 -12.03
C ASP A 60 -0.90 4.07 -10.60
N LYS A 61 -0.90 5.22 -9.92
CA LYS A 61 -0.48 5.31 -8.53
C LYS A 61 -1.58 4.87 -7.58
N ILE A 62 -1.17 4.17 -6.53
CA ILE A 62 -2.00 3.83 -5.37
C ILE A 62 -1.46 4.61 -4.17
N ILE A 63 -2.37 5.20 -3.39
CA ILE A 63 -2.06 5.87 -2.13
C ILE A 63 -2.75 5.10 -1.00
N ILE A 64 -1.96 4.77 0.02
CA ILE A 64 -2.41 4.13 1.26
C ILE A 64 -2.11 5.12 2.38
N ASN A 65 -3.15 5.54 3.12
CA ASN A 65 -2.96 6.35 4.30
C ASN A 65 -2.80 5.43 5.52
N LEU A 66 -1.59 5.35 6.06
CA LEU A 66 -1.28 4.45 7.18
C LEU A 66 -2.07 4.79 8.46
N LYS A 67 -2.57 6.04 8.60
CA LYS A 67 -3.41 6.45 9.74
C LYS A 67 -4.87 5.97 9.61
N GLU A 68 -5.25 5.43 8.45
CA GLU A 68 -6.59 4.92 8.14
C GLU A 68 -6.59 3.38 7.93
N LEU A 69 -5.48 2.72 8.30
CA LEU A 69 -5.37 1.26 8.34
C LEU A 69 -6.05 0.69 9.58
#